data_AF-A0AA46DHN0-F1
#
_entry.id   AF-A0AA46DHN0-F1
#
_cell.length_a   1.000
_cell.length_b   1.000
_cell.length_c   1.000
_cell.angle_alpha   90.00
_cell.angle_beta   90.00
_cell.angle_gamma   90.00
#
_symmetry.space_group_name_H-M   'P 1'
#
loop_
_entity.id
_entity.type
_entity.pdbx_description
1 polymer ?
#
loop_
_entity_poly.entity_id
_entity_poly.type
_entity_poly.pdbx_seq_one_letter_code
_entity_poly.pdbx_strand_id
1 'polypeptide(L)' 'MASAATPPLPPGHPDNLHAPVPGDHGAHGRFDHGARRTSWQWWLHHHAPEAIATLTAGLLALALALVLR' A
#
# COMPACT_ATOMS: atom_id res chain seq x y z
N MET A 1 -3.36 -7.43 -49.91
CA MET A 1 -4.61 -7.34 -49.13
C MET A 1 -4.59 -6.01 -48.41
N ALA A 2 -5.40 -5.04 -48.86
CA ALA A 2 -5.44 -3.70 -48.26
C ALA A 2 -6.08 -3.80 -46.87
N SER A 3 -5.40 -3.28 -45.85
CA SER A 3 -5.92 -3.19 -44.49
C SER A 3 -7.11 -2.23 -44.49
N ALA A 4 -8.29 -2.68 -44.07
CA ALA A 4 -9.45 -1.82 -43.90
C ALA A 4 -9.19 -0.88 -42.71
N ALA A 5 -8.87 0.37 -42.98
CA ALA A 5 -8.76 1.39 -41.95
C ALA A 5 -10.17 1.67 -41.39
N THR A 6 -10.34 1.48 -40.08
CA THR A 6 -11.55 1.86 -39.36
C THR A 6 -11.78 3.38 -39.50
N PRO A 7 -13.02 3.85 -39.72
CA PRO A 7 -13.32 5.28 -39.80
C PRO A 7 -12.94 6.02 -38.51
N PRO A 8 -12.57 7.32 -38.60
CA PRO A 8 -12.22 8.12 -37.44
C PRO A 8 -13.40 8.26 -36.47
N LEU A 9 -13.10 8.26 -35.17
CA LEU A 9 -14.10 8.41 -34.11
C LEU A 9 -14.75 9.82 -34.15
N PRO A 10 -16.01 9.97 -33.70
CA PRO A 10 -16.70 11.26 -33.66
C PRO A 10 -15.94 12.32 -32.84
N PRO A 11 -16.01 13.61 -33.21
CA PRO A 11 -15.46 14.68 -32.39
C PRO A 11 -16.16 14.71 -31.01
N GLY A 12 -15.37 14.69 -29.93
CA GLY A 12 -15.89 14.59 -28.56
C GLY A 12 -16.16 13.16 -28.08
N HIS A 13 -15.71 12.14 -28.82
CA HIS A 13 -15.68 10.78 -28.30
C HIS A 13 -14.87 10.76 -26.99
N PRO A 14 -15.42 10.17 -25.89
CA PRO A 14 -14.72 10.14 -24.61
C PRO A 14 -13.56 9.14 -24.70
N ASP A 15 -12.46 9.59 -25.28
CA ASP A 15 -11.16 8.91 -25.28
C ASP A 15 -10.52 9.11 -23.91
N ASN A 16 -11.16 8.60 -22.86
CA ASN A 16 -10.66 8.77 -21.52
C ASN A 16 -9.50 7.80 -21.26
N LEU A 17 -8.33 8.12 -21.82
CA LEU A 17 -7.05 7.45 -21.56
C LEU A 17 -6.28 8.09 -20.40
N HIS A 18 -6.79 9.20 -19.84
CA HIS A 18 -6.02 10.06 -18.94
C HIS A 18 -6.65 10.29 -17.57
N ALA A 19 -7.96 10.15 -17.41
CA ALA A 19 -8.64 10.25 -16.13
C ALA A 19 -9.14 8.87 -15.69
N PRO A 20 -8.88 8.46 -14.43
CA PRO A 20 -9.44 7.23 -13.90
C PRO A 20 -10.97 7.31 -13.88
N VAL A 21 -11.61 6.15 -14.05
CA VAL A 21 -13.06 6.04 -13.83
C VAL A 21 -13.35 6.37 -12.35
N PRO A 22 -14.40 7.15 -12.03
CA PRO A 22 -14.73 7.45 -10.64
C PRO A 22 -15.11 6.18 -9.86
N GLY A 23 -14.47 5.95 -8.73
CA GLY A 23 -14.77 4.84 -7.83
C GLY A 23 -13.53 4.06 -7.38
N ASP A 24 -13.76 3.05 -6.56
CA ASP A 24 -12.72 2.08 -6.18
C ASP A 24 -12.77 0.89 -7.14
N HIS A 25 -11.76 0.81 -7.99
CA HIS A 25 -11.58 -0.27 -8.95
C HIS A 25 -10.50 -1.28 -8.50
N GLY A 26 -10.20 -1.30 -7.20
CA GLY A 26 -9.34 -2.31 -6.59
C GLY A 26 -9.86 -3.73 -6.86
N ALA A 27 -8.94 -4.71 -6.86
CA ALA A 27 -9.29 -6.11 -6.99
C ALA A 27 -10.02 -6.58 -5.71
N HIS A 28 -11.33 -6.37 -5.69
CA HIS A 28 -12.23 -6.82 -4.64
C HIS A 28 -12.66 -8.27 -4.89
N GLY A 29 -12.73 -9.05 -3.83
CA GLY A 29 -13.07 -10.47 -3.93
C GLY A 29 -13.58 -11.05 -2.62
N ARG A 30 -13.83 -12.37 -2.63
CA ARG A 30 -14.34 -13.11 -1.45
C ARG A 30 -13.52 -12.95 -0.16
N PHE A 31 -12.30 -12.42 -0.27
CA PHE A 31 -11.39 -12.22 0.84
C PHE A 31 -11.44 -10.81 1.44
N ASP A 32 -12.14 -9.85 0.83
CA ASP A 32 -12.15 -8.45 1.32
C ASP A 32 -12.71 -8.34 2.73
N HIS A 33 -13.72 -9.15 3.05
CA HIS A 33 -14.29 -9.20 4.40
C HIS A 33 -13.24 -9.60 5.46
N GLY A 34 -12.23 -10.38 5.08
CA GLY A 34 -11.14 -10.80 5.96
C GLY A 34 -9.86 -9.96 5.81
N ALA A 35 -9.77 -9.10 4.79
CA ALA A 35 -8.58 -8.34 4.49
C ALA A 35 -8.35 -7.27 5.56
N ARG A 36 -7.10 -7.17 6.03
CA ARG A 36 -6.70 -6.15 7.01
C ARG A 36 -5.90 -5.08 6.32
N ARG A 37 -6.25 -3.81 6.61
CA ARG A 37 -5.52 -2.63 6.11
C ARG A 37 -4.10 -2.53 6.66
N THR A 38 -3.81 -3.23 7.76
CA THR A 38 -2.52 -3.18 8.44
C THR A 38 -2.04 -4.59 8.79
N SER A 39 -0.72 -4.78 8.79
CA SER A 39 -0.08 -6.04 9.15
C SER A 39 1.17 -5.77 9.98
N TRP A 40 1.16 -6.24 11.23
CA TRP A 40 2.30 -6.13 12.13
C TRP A 40 3.52 -6.90 11.63
N GLN A 41 3.32 -8.07 11.02
CA GLN A 41 4.40 -8.83 10.42
C GLN A 41 5.06 -8.05 9.27
N TRP A 42 4.26 -7.45 8.39
CA TRP A 42 4.79 -6.62 7.31
C TRP A 42 5.54 -5.41 7.85
N TRP A 43 4.96 -4.70 8.83
CA TRP A 43 5.56 -3.50 9.41
C TRP A 43 6.88 -3.83 10.11
N LEU A 44 6.89 -4.84 10.97
CA LEU A 44 8.10 -5.29 11.67
C LEU A 44 9.18 -5.78 10.69
N HIS A 45 8.80 -6.38 9.56
CA HIS A 45 9.77 -6.80 8.55
C HIS A 45 10.47 -5.60 7.90
N HIS A 46 9.74 -4.52 7.63
CA HIS A 46 10.30 -3.32 6.99
C HIS A 46 10.98 -2.37 7.98
N HIS A 47 10.53 -2.36 9.23
CA HIS A 47 11.01 -1.49 10.31
C HIS A 47 11.84 -2.25 11.35
N ALA A 48 12.34 -3.43 11.01
CA ALA A 48 13.14 -4.28 11.90
C ALA A 48 14.28 -3.52 12.63
N PRO A 49 15.12 -2.71 11.95
CA PRO A 49 16.19 -2.00 12.64
C PRO A 49 15.67 -0.96 13.65
N GLU A 50 14.61 -0.23 13.29
CA GLU A 50 13.97 0.77 14.17
C GLU A 50 13.31 0.11 15.39
N ALA A 51 12.62 -1.02 15.17
CA ALA A 51 12.00 -1.80 16.23
C ALA A 51 13.04 -2.35 17.21
N ILE A 52 14.16 -2.87 16.70
CA ILE A 52 15.27 -3.36 17.52
C ILE A 52 15.89 -2.19 18.31
N ALA A 53 16.19 -1.07 17.65
CA ALA A 53 16.77 0.10 18.32
C ALA A 53 15.87 0.66 19.42
N THR A 54 14.56 0.69 19.18
CA THR A 54 13.59 1.16 20.18
C THR A 54 13.54 0.22 21.38
N LEU A 55 13.51 -1.09 21.13
CA LEU A 55 13.49 -2.11 22.18
C LEU A 55 14.77 -2.07 23.02
N THR A 56 15.94 -1.97 22.39
CA THR A 56 17.22 -1.92 23.09
C THR A 56 17.34 -0.65 23.93
N ALA A 57 16.98 0.51 23.39
CA ALA A 57 16.97 1.77 24.13
C ALA A 57 16.05 1.69 25.37
N GLY A 58 14.86 1.12 25.23
CA GLY A 58 13.92 0.92 26.34
C GLY A 58 14.48 0.02 27.43
N LEU A 59 15.12 -1.10 27.06
CA LEU A 59 15.77 -2.01 28.02
C LEU A 59 16.94 -1.36 28.75
N LEU A 60 17.76 -0.58 28.05
CA LEU A 60 18.87 0.16 28.66
C LEU A 60 18.37 1.23 29.64
N ALA A 61 17.34 1.99 29.27
CA ALA A 61 16.74 2.99 30.14
C ALA A 61 16.15 2.35 31.40
N LEU A 62 15.48 1.20 31.26
CA LEU A 62 14.94 0.45 32.39
C LEU A 62 16.07 -0.05 33.31
N ALA A 63 17.14 -0.63 32.74
CA ALA A 63 18.28 -1.09 33.51
C ALA A 63 18.95 0.06 34.28
N LEU A 64 19.14 1.21 33.63
CA LEU A 64 19.70 2.40 34.26
C LEU A 64 18.81 2.88 35.42
N ALA A 65 17.50 2.96 35.21
CA ALA A 65 16.56 3.35 36.26
C ALA A 65 16.61 2.43 37.48
N LEU A 66 16.81 1.12 37.26
CA LEU A 66 16.96 0.14 38.35
C LEU A 66 18.29 0.29 39.10
N VAL A 67 19.37 0.66 38.42
CA VAL A 67 20.70 0.88 39.04
C VAL A 67 20.73 2.17 39.86
N LEU A 68 20.02 3.21 39.42
CA LEU A 68 19.97 4.52 40.07
C LEU A 68 18.90 4.61 41.19
N ARG A 69 18.13 3.55 41.41
CA ARG A 69 17.05 3.48 42.41
C ARG A 69 17.57 3.14 43.80
#